data_AF-A0A0F8ZIW6-F1
#
_entry.id   AF-A0A0F8ZIW6-F1
#
_cell.length_a   1.000
_cell.length_b   1.000
_cell.length_c   1.000
_cell.angle_alpha   90.00
_cell.angle_beta   90.00
_cell.angle_gamma   90.00
#
_symmetry.space_group_name_H-M   'P 1'
#
loop_
_entity.id
_entity.type
_entity.pdbx_description
1 polymer ?
#
loop_
_entity_poly.entity_id
_entity_poly.type
_entity_poly.pdbx_seq_one_letter_code
_entity_poly.pdbx_strand_id
1 'polypeptide(L)'
;MSSKKAKVSLPDPFPVNDLRSLNFGSADGHRDSVAREAFIVTSSVRQFFLNQHSIIVGAIGTGKSTLFRLLKSNSHDIEAYKGDLIVSLEEALSFNELST
;
A
#
# COMPACT_ATOMS: atom_id res chain seq x y z
N MET A 1 18.61 -46.23 16.87
CA MET A 1 17.93 -45.28 15.96
C MET A 1 17.87 -43.93 16.66
N SER A 2 18.68 -42.94 16.26
CA SER A 2 18.72 -41.61 16.89
C SER A 2 18.10 -40.58 15.95
N SER A 3 17.00 -39.96 16.39
CA SER A 3 16.26 -38.93 15.66
C SER A 3 17.10 -37.65 15.54
N LYS A 4 17.49 -37.28 14.32
CA LYS A 4 18.10 -35.98 14.03
C LYS A 4 17.02 -34.90 14.15
N LYS A 5 17.00 -34.16 15.27
CA LYS A 5 16.24 -32.91 15.38
C LYS A 5 16.84 -31.90 14.40
N ALA A 6 16.05 -31.42 13.45
CA ALA A 6 16.43 -30.32 12.58
C ALA A 6 16.67 -29.07 13.44
N LYS A 7 17.93 -28.61 13.53
CA LYS A 7 18.25 -27.29 14.05
C LYS A 7 17.89 -26.29 12.96
N VAL A 8 16.64 -25.83 12.95
CA VAL A 8 16.30 -24.62 12.20
C VAL A 8 16.92 -23.47 12.97
N SER A 9 18.03 -22.93 12.48
CA SER A 9 18.63 -21.71 13.02
C SER A 9 17.63 -20.57 12.86
N LEU A 10 17.48 -19.76 13.89
CA LEU A 10 16.71 -18.53 13.78
C LEU A 10 17.33 -17.64 12.70
N PRO A 11 16.51 -16.82 11.99
CA PRO A 11 17.03 -15.84 11.05
C PRO A 11 18.02 -14.91 11.74
N ASP A 12 18.98 -14.40 10.98
CA ASP A 12 19.94 -13.43 11.50
C ASP A 12 19.21 -12.20 12.07
N PRO A 13 19.66 -11.67 13.23
CA PRO A 13 19.04 -10.52 13.84
C PRO A 13 19.13 -9.31 12.91
N PHE A 14 18.03 -8.56 12.79
CA PHE A 14 17.97 -7.35 11.99
C PHE A 14 19.03 -6.34 12.46
N PRO A 15 19.83 -5.74 11.56
CA PRO A 15 20.88 -4.79 11.93
C PRO A 15 20.26 -3.47 12.42
N VAL A 16 20.05 -3.36 13.73
CA VAL A 16 19.38 -2.20 14.37
C VAL A 16 20.11 -0.87 14.11
N ASN A 17 21.41 -0.92 13.85
CA ASN A 17 22.19 0.28 13.51
C ASN A 17 21.76 0.89 12.16
N ASP A 18 21.24 0.07 11.25
CA ASP A 18 20.77 0.52 9.94
C ASP A 18 19.34 1.07 10.00
N LEU A 19 18.64 0.91 11.13
CA LEU A 19 17.27 1.39 11.32
C LEU A 19 17.14 2.91 11.09
N ARG A 20 18.20 3.67 11.41
CA ARG A 20 18.25 5.13 11.18
C ARG A 20 18.42 5.51 9.71
N SER A 21 18.92 4.59 8.88
CA SER A 21 19.08 4.79 7.45
C SER A 21 17.83 4.42 6.64
N LEU A 22 16.86 3.75 7.28
CA LEU A 22 15.59 3.42 6.67
C LEU A 22 14.80 4.69 6.37
N ASN A 23 14.55 4.91 5.09
CA ASN A 23 13.64 5.94 4.63
C ASN A 23 12.23 5.35 4.57
N PHE A 24 11.37 5.74 5.51
CA PHE A 24 9.98 5.31 5.57
C PHE A 24 9.04 6.18 4.71
N GLY A 25 9.59 7.12 3.95
CA GLY A 25 8.81 8.03 3.12
C GLY A 25 8.16 9.17 3.93
N SER A 26 7.18 9.85 3.32
CA SER A 26 6.43 10.93 3.98
C SER A 26 5.04 10.48 4.38
N ALA A 27 4.57 10.93 5.56
CA ALA A 27 3.22 10.64 6.04
C ALA A 27 2.13 11.12 5.07
N ASP A 28 2.39 12.25 4.40
CA ASP A 28 1.64 12.67 3.24
C ASP A 28 2.20 11.98 2.00
N GLY A 29 1.62 10.85 1.62
CA GLY A 29 2.09 10.05 0.50
C GLY A 29 2.05 10.76 -0.85
N HIS A 30 1.65 12.04 -0.95
CA HIS A 30 1.61 12.82 -2.20
C HIS A 30 2.96 13.01 -2.91
N ARG A 31 4.09 12.93 -2.18
CA ARG A 31 5.45 13.13 -2.73
C ARG A 31 6.43 12.02 -2.39
N ASP A 32 5.91 10.89 -1.92
CA ASP A 32 6.75 9.80 -1.44
C ASP A 32 7.21 8.91 -2.61
N SER A 33 8.49 8.99 -2.95
CA SER A 33 9.12 8.22 -4.01
C SER A 33 9.24 6.73 -3.67
N VAL A 34 9.23 6.36 -2.38
CA VAL A 34 9.35 4.96 -1.94
C VAL A 34 7.98 4.29 -1.73
N ALA A 35 6.89 5.05 -1.81
CA ALA A 35 5.54 4.54 -1.55
C ALA A 35 5.14 3.35 -2.43
N ARG A 36 5.65 3.28 -3.67
CA ARG A 36 5.42 2.14 -4.57
C ARG A 36 6.14 0.88 -4.07
N GLU A 37 7.41 1.01 -3.73
CA GLU A 37 8.26 -0.12 -3.28
C GLU A 37 7.85 -0.62 -1.89
N ALA A 38 7.32 0.27 -1.05
CA ALA A 38 6.83 -0.04 0.29
C ALA A 38 5.36 -0.51 0.32
N PHE A 39 4.70 -0.68 -0.83
CA PHE A 39 3.30 -1.09 -0.86
C PHE A 39 3.13 -2.57 -0.50
N ILE A 40 2.37 -2.84 0.56
CA ILE A 40 2.10 -4.20 1.03
C ILE A 40 0.62 -4.52 0.87
N VAL A 41 0.33 -5.65 0.24
CA VAL A 41 -1.03 -6.15 0.05
C VAL A 41 -1.57 -6.74 1.37
N THR A 42 -2.36 -5.93 2.10
CA THR A 42 -3.06 -6.35 3.32
C THR A 42 -4.35 -7.11 3.00
N SER A 43 -4.99 -7.70 4.02
CA SER A 43 -6.29 -8.37 3.87
C SER A 43 -7.38 -7.44 3.32
N SER A 44 -7.43 -6.18 3.78
CA SER A 44 -8.38 -5.18 3.28
C SER A 44 -8.15 -4.86 1.80
N VAL A 45 -6.89 -4.78 1.36
CA VAL A 45 -6.54 -4.60 -0.06
C VAL A 45 -6.96 -5.82 -0.88
N ARG A 46 -6.77 -7.04 -0.37
CA ARG A 46 -7.25 -8.27 -1.04
C ARG A 46 -8.76 -8.29 -1.20
N GLN A 47 -9.51 -7.86 -0.18
CA GLN A 47 -10.97 -7.74 -0.27
C GLN A 47 -11.40 -6.70 -1.30
N PHE A 48 -10.69 -5.57 -1.38
CA PHE A 48 -10.92 -4.58 -2.43
C PHE A 48 -10.71 -5.20 -3.83
N PHE A 49 -9.65 -5.97 -4.04
CA PHE A 49 -9.36 -6.65 -5.31
C PHE A 49 -10.40 -7.68 -5.75
N LEU A 50 -11.29 -8.15 -4.87
CA LEU A 50 -12.41 -9.01 -5.26
C LEU A 50 -13.47 -8.25 -6.06
N ASN A 51 -13.36 -6.92 -6.17
CA ASN A 51 -14.31 -6.06 -6.85
C ASN A 51 -15.75 -6.21 -6.33
N GLN A 52 -15.90 -6.62 -5.06
CA GLN A 52 -17.18 -6.73 -4.36
C GLN A 52 -17.53 -5.45 -3.59
N HIS A 53 -16.57 -4.54 -3.45
CA HIS A 53 -16.71 -3.30 -2.69
C HIS A 53 -16.13 -2.13 -3.49
N SER A 54 -16.95 -1.13 -3.81
CA SER A 54 -16.56 0.05 -4.58
C SER A 54 -15.96 1.18 -3.72
N ILE A 55 -15.81 0.97 -2.41
CA ILE A 55 -15.37 1.98 -1.45
C ILE A 55 -14.23 1.43 -0.60
N ILE A 56 -13.16 2.20 -0.46
CA ILE A 56 -12.08 1.92 0.48
C ILE A 56 -11.97 3.05 1.51
N VAL A 57 -12.08 2.70 2.78
CA VAL A 57 -11.97 3.61 3.93
C VAL A 57 -10.89 3.10 4.88
N GLY A 58 -10.23 4.02 5.59
CA GLY A 58 -9.16 3.69 6.51
C GLY A 58 -8.49 4.94 7.07
N ALA A 59 -7.75 4.79 8.17
CA ALA A 59 -7.09 5.90 8.86
C ALA A 59 -6.12 6.68 7.95
N ILE A 60 -5.77 7.91 8.34
CA ILE A 60 -4.75 8.71 7.64
C ILE A 60 -3.41 7.95 7.62
N GLY A 61 -2.69 8.01 6.50
CA GLY A 61 -1.39 7.32 6.35
C GLY A 61 -1.45 5.82 6.01
N THR A 62 -2.64 5.21 5.94
CA THR A 62 -2.81 3.77 5.62
C THR A 62 -2.49 3.36 4.18
N GLY A 63 -2.05 4.29 3.32
CA GLY A 63 -1.68 3.98 1.93
C GLY A 63 -2.83 3.96 0.93
N LYS A 64 -4.03 4.45 1.28
CA LYS A 64 -5.17 4.57 0.34
C LYS A 64 -4.80 5.30 -0.96
N SER A 65 -4.16 6.47 -0.85
CA SER A 65 -3.74 7.25 -2.02
C SER A 65 -2.70 6.50 -2.87
N THR A 66 -1.81 5.73 -2.22
CA THR A 66 -0.83 4.88 -2.90
C THR A 66 -1.53 3.78 -3.69
N LEU A 67 -2.52 3.09 -3.11
CA LEU A 67 -3.33 2.10 -3.81
C LEU A 67 -3.97 2.70 -5.08
N PHE A 68 -4.62 3.87 -4.98
CA PHE A 68 -5.21 4.53 -6.15
C PHE A 68 -4.18 4.93 -7.20
N ARG A 69 -2.96 5.33 -6.81
CA ARG A 69 -1.87 5.57 -7.78
C ARG A 69 -1.40 4.30 -8.47
N LEU A 70 -1.32 3.17 -7.77
CA LEU A 70 -0.96 1.89 -8.36
C LEU A 70 -2.02 1.42 -9.37
N LEU A 71 -3.30 1.64 -9.07
CA LEU A 71 -4.39 1.41 -10.02
C LEU A 71 -4.27 2.33 -11.24
N LYS A 72 -4.11 3.65 -11.03
CA LYS A 72 -3.98 4.64 -12.12
C LYS A 72 -2.78 4.35 -13.03
N SER A 73 -1.68 3.86 -12.47
CA SER A 73 -0.47 3.51 -13.24
C SER A 73 -0.51 2.11 -13.86
N ASN A 74 -1.62 1.39 -13.74
CA ASN A 74 -1.77 0.00 -14.18
C ASN A 74 -0.61 -0.90 -13.69
N SER A 75 -0.30 -0.78 -12.40
CA SER A 75 0.86 -1.45 -11.81
C SER A 75 0.78 -2.98 -11.95
N HIS A 76 1.92 -3.61 -12.29
CA HIS A 76 2.05 -5.07 -12.26
C HIS A 76 1.81 -5.68 -10.87
N ASP A 77 1.91 -4.89 -9.80
CA ASP A 77 1.65 -5.35 -8.43
C ASP A 77 0.15 -5.62 -8.17
N ILE A 78 -0.74 -5.18 -9.07
CA ILE A 78 -2.19 -5.34 -8.97
C ILE A 78 -2.72 -6.03 -10.23
N GLU A 79 -2.66 -7.37 -10.23
CA GLU A 79 -3.17 -8.18 -11.34
C GLU A 79 -4.70 -8.09 -11.52
N ALA A 80 -5.44 -7.84 -10.44
CA ALA A 80 -6.90 -7.94 -10.40
C ALA A 80 -7.62 -7.01 -11.39
N TYR A 81 -7.02 -5.88 -11.76
CA TYR A 81 -7.63 -4.86 -12.62
C TYR A 81 -6.88 -4.65 -13.94
N LYS A 82 -5.92 -5.52 -14.30
CA LYS A 82 -5.09 -5.30 -15.51
C LYS A 82 -5.87 -5.27 -16.82
N GLY A 83 -6.99 -5.99 -16.88
CA GLY A 83 -7.88 -6.02 -18.05
C GLY A 83 -8.92 -4.90 -18.07
N ASP A 84 -9.00 -4.12 -16.99
CA ASP A 84 -10.07 -3.14 -16.80
C ASP A 84 -9.64 -1.76 -17.30
N LEU A 85 -10.60 -1.01 -17.84
CA LEU A 85 -10.41 0.39 -18.15
C LEU A 85 -10.53 1.22 -16.86
N ILE A 86 -9.40 1.73 -16.38
CA ILE A 86 -9.34 2.58 -15.18
C ILE A 86 -9.36 4.05 -15.62
N VAL A 87 -10.43 4.76 -15.28
CA VAL A 87 -10.57 6.21 -15.51
C VAL A 87 -10.55 6.92 -14.15
N SER A 88 -9.50 7.70 -13.88
CA SER A 88 -9.40 8.50 -12.67
C SER A 88 -10.15 9.82 -12.81
N LEU A 89 -11.11 10.08 -11.92
CA LEU A 89 -11.75 11.38 -11.77
C LEU A 89 -11.01 12.18 -10.70
N GLU A 90 -10.25 13.19 -11.12
CA GLU A 90 -9.54 14.10 -10.22
C GLU A 90 -10.31 15.42 -10.12
N GLU A 91 -11.48 15.38 -9.49
CA GLU A 91 -12.20 16.61 -9.17
C GLU A 91 -11.64 17.23 -7.90
N ALA A 92 -11.13 18.46 -8.00
CA ALA A 92 -10.92 19.30 -6.83
C ALA A 92 -12.29 19.75 -6.32
N LEU A 93 -12.90 18.97 -5.43
CA LEU A 93 -14.10 19.39 -4.72
C LEU A 93 -13.73 20.53 -3.76
N SER A 94 -13.79 21.77 -4.26
CA SER A 94 -13.75 22.96 -3.42
C SER A 94 -15.15 23.20 -2.87
N PHE A 95 -15.32 22.98 -1.56
CA PHE A 95 -16.55 23.39 -0.88
C PHE A 95 -16.44 24.89 -0.60
N ASN A 96 -17.29 25.68 -1.24
CA ASN A 96 -17.48 27.07 -0.85
C ASN A 96 -18.45 27.09 0.31
N GLU A 97 -18.01 27.61 1.46
CA GLU A 97 -18.91 27.94 2.55
C GLU A 97 -19.85 29.06 2.07
N LEU A 98 -21.16 28.80 2.10
CA LEU A 98 -22.16 29.84 1.88
C LEU A 98 -22.15 30.74 3.12
N SER A 99 -21.33 31.79 3.09
CA SER A 99 -21.37 32.84 4.12
C SER A 99 -22.78 33.42 4.16
N THR A 100 -23.41 33.36 5.34
CA THR A 100 -24.75 33.90 5.61
C THR A 100 -24.68 35.40 5.88
#